data_AF-A0A820JUN7-F1
#
_entry.id   AF-A0A820JUN7-F1
#
_cell.length_a   1.000
_cell.length_b   1.000
_cell.length_c   1.000
_cell.angle_alpha   90.00
_cell.angle_beta   90.00
_cell.angle_gamma   90.00
#
_symmetry.space_group_name_H-M   'P 1'
#
loop_
_entity.id
_entity.type
_entity.pdbx_description
1 polymer ?
#
loop_
_entity_poly.entity_id
_entity_poly.type
_entity_poly.pdbx_seq_one_letter_code
_entity_poly.pdbx_strand_id
1 'polypeptide(L)'
;MLNASSRVTQDERDRQKYEKARKLHRFIDKIRENYQTDWKNKEMRIHQRVVALYFICKLPRHVGKEKYEDETDTVDCCSLRVEHIKLFEKINTIGENVVEFDFLGKDSIRHQDLKLMNKKQNTKNSKTLGREENKDIALGTSKLNYLDPRISVAWRKKWDVPIEEIYSKTQHDKLLWAVDMATADYHFYNYEGEIVLHNVDDEGQQRDSDDE
;
A
#
# COMPACT_ATOMS: atom_id res chain seq x y z
N MET A 1 2.95 20.58 20.95
CA MET A 1 1.52 20.16 20.85
C MET A 1 0.96 20.82 19.61
N LEU A 2 0.40 20.04 18.69
CA LEU A 2 -0.22 20.56 17.46
C LEU A 2 -1.46 21.37 17.81
N ASN A 3 -1.71 22.48 17.12
CA ASN A 3 -2.92 23.29 17.34
C ASN A 3 -4.18 22.49 16.93
N ALA A 4 -5.34 22.77 17.53
CA ALA A 4 -6.56 22.00 17.28
C ALA A 4 -6.96 21.95 15.80
N SER A 5 -6.74 23.04 15.05
CA SER A 5 -6.97 23.12 13.61
C SER A 5 -6.08 22.16 12.80
N SER A 6 -4.78 22.07 13.14
CA SER A 6 -3.83 21.17 12.48
C SER A 6 -4.13 19.70 12.74
N ARG A 7 -4.64 19.36 13.94
CA ARG A 7 -5.11 17.99 14.24
C ARG A 7 -6.29 17.62 13.35
N VAL A 8 -7.31 18.47 13.25
CA VAL A 8 -8.46 18.25 12.36
C VAL A 8 -8.02 18.06 10.91
N THR A 9 -7.06 18.87 10.42
CA THR A 9 -6.55 18.70 9.05
C THR A 9 -5.76 17.40 8.86
N GLN A 10 -5.09 16.91 9.91
CA GLN A 10 -4.32 15.68 9.84
C GLN A 10 -5.23 14.45 9.86
N ASP A 11 -6.27 14.47 10.69
CA ASP A 11 -7.28 13.41 10.77
C ASP A 11 -8.01 13.27 9.43
N GLU A 12 -8.38 14.38 8.79
CA GLU A 12 -9.03 14.34 7.48
C GLU A 12 -8.09 13.80 6.39
N ARG A 13 -6.81 14.18 6.37
CA ARG A 13 -5.82 13.61 5.44
C ARG A 13 -5.64 12.10 5.65
N ASP A 14 -5.58 11.65 6.90
CA ASP A 14 -5.41 10.23 7.23
C ASP A 14 -6.66 9.42 6.82
N ARG A 15 -7.86 9.99 7.03
CA ARG A 15 -9.12 9.41 6.56
C ARG A 15 -9.17 9.30 5.03
N GLN A 16 -8.83 10.38 4.32
CA GLN A 16 -8.84 10.43 2.85
C GLN A 16 -7.90 9.40 2.21
N LYS A 17 -6.75 9.14 2.85
CA LYS A 17 -5.83 8.06 2.44
C LYS A 17 -6.54 6.71 2.38
N TYR A 18 -7.30 6.36 3.41
CA TYR A 18 -8.03 5.09 3.43
C TYR A 18 -9.23 5.09 2.47
N GLU A 19 -9.94 6.20 2.30
CA GLU A 19 -11.00 6.29 1.27
C GLU A 19 -10.45 6.13 -0.15
N LYS A 20 -9.25 6.66 -0.44
CA LYS A 20 -8.58 6.43 -1.72
C LYS A 20 -8.24 4.95 -1.92
N ALA A 21 -7.79 4.26 -0.88
CA ALA A 21 -7.54 2.81 -0.92
C ALA A 21 -8.83 2.00 -1.14
N ARG A 22 -9.96 2.39 -0.53
CA ARG A 22 -11.28 1.78 -0.76
C ARG A 22 -11.75 1.98 -2.20
N LYS A 23 -11.59 3.19 -2.74
CA LYS A 23 -11.90 3.50 -4.15
C LYS A 23 -11.06 2.64 -5.10
N LEU A 24 -9.75 2.51 -4.83
CA LEU A 24 -8.85 1.68 -5.62
C LEU A 24 -9.28 0.20 -5.65
N HIS A 25 -9.82 -0.32 -4.55
CA HIS A 25 -10.28 -1.71 -4.48
C HIS A 25 -11.31 -2.04 -5.57
N ARG A 26 -12.22 -1.12 -5.90
CA ARG A 26 -13.23 -1.32 -6.95
C ARG A 26 -12.61 -1.53 -8.35
N PHE A 27 -11.43 -0.96 -8.59
CA PHE A 27 -10.76 -1.01 -9.89
C PHE A 27 -9.63 -2.04 -9.94
N ILE A 28 -9.35 -2.74 -8.84
CA ILE A 28 -8.15 -3.59 -8.74
C ILE A 28 -8.15 -4.72 -9.76
N ASP A 29 -9.32 -5.31 -10.03
CA ASP A 29 -9.45 -6.41 -10.97
C ASP A 29 -9.29 -5.93 -12.42
N LYS A 30 -9.86 -4.76 -12.75
CA LYS A 30 -9.63 -4.10 -14.05
C LYS A 30 -8.17 -3.73 -14.25
N ILE A 31 -7.50 -3.19 -13.23
CA ILE A 31 -6.07 -2.88 -13.29
C ILE A 31 -5.25 -4.16 -13.52
N ARG A 32 -5.64 -5.27 -12.87
CA ARG A 32 -4.99 -6.57 -13.03
C ARG A 32 -5.14 -7.14 -14.44
N GLU A 33 -6.33 -7.04 -15.01
CA GLU A 33 -6.61 -7.47 -16.37
C GLU A 33 -5.83 -6.63 -17.40
N ASN A 34 -5.82 -5.31 -17.24
CA ASN A 34 -5.10 -4.40 -18.12
C ASN A 34 -3.61 -4.72 -18.15
N TYR A 35 -2.99 -4.89 -16.97
CA TYR A 35 -1.56 -5.12 -16.93
C TYR A 35 -1.19 -6.53 -17.43
N GLN A 36 -2.05 -7.54 -17.23
CA GLN A 36 -1.85 -8.87 -17.83
C GLN A 36 -1.88 -8.83 -19.36
N THR A 37 -2.72 -7.95 -19.93
CA THR A 37 -2.76 -7.72 -21.37
C THR A 37 -1.50 -6.99 -21.85
N ASP A 38 -1.07 -5.96 -21.11
CA ASP A 38 0.13 -5.17 -21.42
C ASP A 38 1.42 -6.00 -21.35
N TRP A 39 1.43 -7.17 -20.70
CA TRP A 39 2.57 -8.12 -20.68
C TRP A 39 2.93 -8.69 -22.06
N LYS A 40 2.05 -8.54 -23.04
CA LYS A 40 2.29 -8.97 -24.43
C LYS A 40 2.58 -7.79 -25.36
N ASN A 41 2.63 -6.57 -24.82
CA ASN A 41 2.81 -5.35 -25.62
C ASN A 41 4.25 -5.26 -26.15
N LYS A 42 4.45 -4.80 -27.38
CA LYS A 42 5.80 -4.71 -27.98
C LYS A 42 6.61 -3.51 -27.47
N GLU A 43 5.96 -2.53 -26.84
CA GLU A 43 6.63 -1.33 -26.35
C GLU A 43 7.36 -1.58 -25.01
N MET A 44 8.67 -1.31 -24.98
CA MET A 44 9.51 -1.52 -23.79
C MET A 44 9.05 -0.71 -22.58
N ARG A 45 8.62 0.54 -22.80
CA ARG A 45 8.15 1.43 -21.73
C ARG A 45 6.90 0.87 -21.05
N ILE A 46 6.01 0.24 -21.82
CA ILE A 46 4.83 -0.44 -21.30
C ILE A 46 5.25 -1.67 -20.51
N HIS A 47 6.17 -2.49 -21.03
CA HIS A 47 6.70 -3.65 -20.31
C HIS A 47 7.32 -3.27 -18.95
N GLN A 48 8.19 -2.26 -18.90
CA GLN A 48 8.79 -1.77 -17.66
C GLN A 48 7.73 -1.33 -16.64
N ARG A 49 6.72 -0.58 -17.10
CA ARG A 49 5.58 -0.16 -16.27
C ARG A 49 4.83 -1.34 -15.69
N VAL A 50 4.55 -2.37 -16.48
CA VAL A 50 3.82 -3.54 -15.99
C VAL A 50 4.66 -4.35 -15.01
N VAL A 51 5.96 -4.54 -15.28
CA VAL A 51 6.85 -5.27 -14.37
C VAL A 51 6.90 -4.58 -13.01
N ALA A 52 7.05 -3.25 -13.00
CA ALA A 52 7.00 -2.45 -11.78
C ALA A 52 5.64 -2.59 -11.07
N LEU A 53 4.53 -2.51 -11.80
CA LEU A 53 3.18 -2.67 -11.25
C LEU A 53 2.94 -4.07 -10.69
N TYR A 54 3.45 -5.11 -11.35
CA TYR A 54 3.40 -6.50 -10.89
C TYR A 54 4.17 -6.66 -9.58
N PHE A 55 5.39 -6.11 -9.50
CA PHE A 55 6.17 -6.13 -8.26
C PHE A 55 5.42 -5.40 -7.15
N ILE A 56 4.90 -4.20 -7.35
CA ILE A 56 4.11 -3.48 -6.33
C ILE A 56 2.89 -4.31 -5.89
N CYS A 57 2.20 -4.98 -6.81
CA CYS A 57 1.00 -5.76 -6.51
C CYS A 57 1.27 -7.09 -5.79
N LYS A 58 2.41 -7.74 -6.07
CA LYS A 58 2.71 -9.11 -5.59
C LYS A 58 3.78 -9.16 -4.52
N LEU A 59 4.64 -8.16 -4.48
CA LEU A 59 5.72 -7.97 -3.53
C LEU A 59 5.38 -6.66 -2.83
N PRO A 60 4.77 -6.67 -1.63
CA PRO A 60 4.34 -5.46 -0.92
C PRO A 60 5.57 -4.66 -0.50
N ARG A 61 6.14 -3.96 -1.47
CA ARG A 61 7.37 -3.19 -1.41
C ARG A 61 7.01 -1.75 -1.74
N HIS A 62 7.66 -0.82 -1.06
CA HIS A 62 7.37 0.60 -1.17
C HIS A 62 7.67 1.12 -2.58
N VAL A 63 6.89 2.11 -3.00
CA VAL A 63 7.17 2.90 -4.20
C VAL A 63 8.07 4.04 -3.77
N GLY A 64 9.31 4.01 -4.24
CA GLY A 64 10.31 5.00 -3.87
C GLY A 64 10.16 6.31 -4.60
N LYS A 65 10.80 7.33 -4.04
CA LYS A 65 11.11 8.59 -4.72
C LYS A 65 12.55 8.55 -5.21
N GLU A 66 12.86 9.33 -6.24
CA GLU A 66 14.25 9.58 -6.62
C GLU A 66 14.99 10.25 -5.45
N LYS A 67 16.22 9.79 -5.22
CA LYS A 67 17.10 10.26 -4.15
C LYS A 67 18.17 11.17 -4.74
N TYR A 68 18.61 12.16 -3.96
CA TYR A 68 19.73 13.04 -4.31
C TYR A 68 21.09 12.40 -3.94
N GLU A 69 22.19 12.89 -4.51
CA GLU A 69 23.54 12.29 -4.39
C GLU A 69 24.05 12.14 -2.94
N ASP A 70 23.56 12.95 -2.00
CA ASP A 70 23.99 12.94 -0.59
C ASP A 70 23.18 12.00 0.32
N GLU A 71 22.19 11.29 -0.23
CA GLU A 71 21.36 10.37 0.54
C GLU A 71 21.95 8.96 0.63
N THR A 72 21.61 8.22 1.69
CA THR A 72 21.96 6.80 1.82
C THR A 72 21.46 6.01 0.62
N ASP A 73 22.35 5.21 0.01
CA ASP A 73 22.03 4.39 -1.17
C ASP A 73 21.08 3.26 -0.79
N THR A 74 19.82 3.50 -1.08
CA THR A 74 18.67 2.78 -0.58
C THR A 74 17.68 2.79 -1.75
N VAL A 75 17.12 1.64 -2.09
CA VAL A 75 16.30 1.48 -3.30
C VAL A 75 14.93 0.91 -2.99
N ASP A 76 14.00 1.21 -3.88
CA ASP A 76 12.60 0.82 -3.84
C ASP A 76 12.20 0.21 -5.19
N CYS A 77 10.94 -0.24 -5.34
CA CYS A 77 10.47 -0.94 -6.56
C CYS A 77 10.81 -0.24 -7.90
N CYS A 78 10.77 1.08 -7.93
CA CYS A 78 11.01 1.87 -9.15
C CYS A 78 12.48 2.29 -9.34
N SER A 79 13.33 2.13 -8.32
CA SER A 79 14.76 2.48 -8.35
C SER A 79 15.67 1.25 -8.25
N LEU A 80 15.11 0.04 -8.40
CA LEU A 80 15.90 -1.19 -8.50
C LEU A 80 16.87 -1.09 -9.68
N ARG A 81 18.11 -1.51 -9.44
CA ARG A 81 19.19 -1.59 -10.41
C ARG A 81 19.45 -3.05 -10.75
N VAL A 82 20.18 -3.29 -11.84
CA VAL A 82 20.48 -4.66 -12.31
C VAL A 82 21.20 -5.49 -11.24
N GLU A 83 22.05 -4.86 -10.43
CA GLU A 83 22.77 -5.52 -9.34
C GLU A 83 21.88 -6.06 -8.21
N HIS A 84 20.66 -5.53 -8.06
CA HIS A 84 19.73 -5.91 -6.99
C HIS A 84 18.87 -7.14 -7.33
N ILE A 85 18.97 -7.65 -8.55
CA ILE A 85 18.10 -8.71 -9.06
C ILE A 85 18.95 -9.80 -9.71
N LYS A 86 18.75 -11.05 -9.30
CA LYS A 86 19.29 -12.22 -10.00
C LYS A 86 18.16 -13.11 -10.47
N LEU A 87 18.26 -13.56 -11.73
CA LEU A 87 17.27 -14.42 -12.36
C LEU A 87 17.79 -15.84 -12.40
N PHE A 88 16.97 -16.78 -11.95
CA PHE A 88 17.27 -18.21 -11.97
C PHE A 88 16.17 -18.94 -12.74
N GLU A 89 16.57 -19.65 -13.80
CA GLU A 89 15.63 -20.48 -14.57
C GLU A 89 15.04 -21.59 -13.70
N LYS A 90 15.85 -22.20 -12.84
CA LYS A 90 15.41 -23.23 -11.89
C LYS A 90 16.29 -23.25 -10.64
N ILE A 91 15.64 -23.31 -9.48
CA ILE A 91 16.28 -23.62 -8.20
C ILE A 91 15.61 -24.89 -7.66
N ASN A 92 16.39 -25.96 -7.47
CA ASN A 92 15.87 -27.29 -7.12
C ASN A 92 14.98 -27.31 -5.87
N THR A 93 15.22 -26.40 -4.93
CA THR A 93 14.46 -26.28 -3.67
C THR A 93 13.21 -25.39 -3.77
N ILE A 94 13.05 -24.58 -4.84
CA ILE A 94 12.01 -23.54 -4.94
C ILE A 94 11.11 -23.74 -6.16
N GLY A 95 11.68 -23.99 -7.34
CA GLY A 95 10.94 -24.16 -8.60
C GLY A 95 11.58 -23.44 -9.79
N GLU A 96 10.79 -23.22 -10.84
CA GLU A 96 11.21 -22.58 -12.10
C GLU A 96 10.82 -21.10 -12.15
N ASN A 97 11.62 -20.28 -12.85
CA ASN A 97 11.46 -18.82 -12.95
C ASN A 97 11.47 -18.13 -11.58
N VAL A 98 12.61 -18.27 -10.90
CA VAL A 98 12.86 -17.68 -9.58
C VAL A 98 13.63 -16.36 -9.73
N VAL A 99 13.17 -15.34 -9.03
CA VAL A 99 13.83 -14.05 -8.93
C VAL A 99 14.36 -13.89 -7.51
N GLU A 100 15.66 -13.71 -7.38
CA GLU A 100 16.30 -13.29 -6.13
C GLU A 100 16.40 -11.77 -6.10
N PHE A 101 16.03 -11.21 -4.96
CA PHE A 101 16.25 -9.80 -4.66
C PHE A 101 17.20 -9.68 -3.49
N ASP A 102 18.14 -8.76 -3.59
CA ASP A 102 19.07 -8.40 -2.51
C ASP A 102 19.38 -6.92 -2.60
N PHE A 103 18.79 -6.13 -1.71
CA PHE A 103 18.97 -4.67 -1.69
C PHE A 103 18.70 -4.08 -0.31
N LEU A 104 19.14 -2.82 -0.10
CA LEU A 104 18.81 -2.03 1.09
C LEU A 104 17.61 -1.15 0.80
N GLY A 105 16.51 -1.34 1.52
CA GLY A 105 15.31 -0.53 1.44
C GLY A 105 15.36 0.69 2.36
N LYS A 106 14.18 1.25 2.66
CA LYS A 106 14.04 2.35 3.63
C LYS A 106 14.69 1.99 4.97
N ASP A 107 15.32 2.99 5.60
CA ASP A 107 16.01 2.87 6.89
C ASP A 107 17.17 1.84 6.86
N SER A 108 17.72 1.58 5.67
CA SER A 108 18.80 0.61 5.40
C SER A 108 18.46 -0.83 5.80
N ILE A 109 17.17 -1.19 5.78
CA ILE A 109 16.72 -2.55 6.05
C ILE A 109 17.02 -3.42 4.82
N ARG A 110 17.78 -4.51 5.00
CA ARG A 110 18.10 -5.44 3.91
C ARG A 110 16.89 -6.30 3.55
N HIS A 111 16.52 -6.27 2.28
CA HIS A 111 15.52 -7.14 1.67
C HIS A 111 16.24 -8.23 0.87
N GLN A 112 16.31 -9.43 1.45
CA GLN A 112 16.85 -10.60 0.79
C GLN A 112 15.76 -11.68 0.67
N ASP A 113 15.22 -11.86 -0.54
CA ASP A 113 14.13 -12.81 -0.77
C ASP A 113 14.15 -13.45 -2.16
N LEU A 114 13.83 -14.75 -2.20
CA LEU A 114 13.63 -15.54 -3.41
C LEU A 114 12.13 -15.65 -3.70
N LYS A 115 11.73 -15.27 -4.91
CA LYS A 115 10.32 -15.25 -5.33
C LYS A 115 10.10 -16.06 -6.60
N LEU A 116 9.16 -17.00 -6.50
CA LEU A 116 8.67 -17.76 -7.63
C LEU A 116 7.64 -16.92 -8.39
N MET A 117 7.87 -16.69 -9.68
CA MET A 117 7.03 -15.78 -10.47
C MET A 117 5.75 -16.42 -11.01
N ASN A 118 5.68 -17.75 -11.07
CA ASN A 118 4.63 -18.48 -11.80
C ASN A 118 3.48 -19.04 -10.95
N LYS A 119 3.45 -18.80 -9.63
CA LYS A 119 2.40 -19.35 -8.76
C LYS A 119 1.45 -18.25 -8.31
N LYS A 120 0.14 -18.48 -8.47
CA LYS A 120 -0.87 -17.79 -7.65
C LYS A 120 -0.41 -17.96 -6.20
N GLN A 121 -0.06 -16.86 -5.54
CA GLN A 121 0.24 -16.84 -4.11
C GLN A 121 -1.00 -17.38 -3.38
N ASN A 122 -1.06 -18.69 -3.15
CA ASN A 122 -1.97 -19.25 -2.18
C ASN A 122 -1.43 -18.79 -0.84
N THR A 123 -2.03 -17.74 -0.28
CA THR A 123 -1.89 -17.42 1.13
C THR A 123 -2.33 -18.65 1.90
N LYS A 124 -1.36 -19.49 2.29
CA LYS A 124 -1.57 -20.48 3.34
C LYS A 124 -1.89 -19.64 4.58
N ASN A 125 -3.14 -19.61 4.97
CA ASN A 125 -3.56 -19.11 6.28
C ASN A 125 -2.89 -20.02 7.31
N SER A 126 -1.69 -19.68 7.76
CA SER A 126 -1.10 -20.37 8.91
C SER A 126 -1.91 -19.94 10.12
N LYS A 127 -2.85 -20.80 10.50
CA LYS A 127 -3.44 -20.76 11.83
C LYS A 127 -2.33 -21.20 12.78
N THR A 128 -2.21 -20.48 13.89
CA THR A 128 -1.23 -20.61 15.00
C THR A 128 0.17 -20.06 14.71
N LEU A 129 0.36 -18.76 14.92
CA LEU A 129 1.68 -18.12 15.09
C LEU A 129 1.78 -17.65 16.56
N GLY A 130 2.68 -18.27 17.32
CA GLY A 130 2.89 -18.01 18.74
C GLY A 130 3.74 -16.76 19.01
N ARG A 131 3.80 -16.36 20.29
CA ARG A 131 4.54 -15.18 20.80
C ARG A 131 6.03 -15.13 20.39
N GLU A 132 6.66 -16.27 20.09
CA GLU A 132 8.09 -16.34 19.84
C GLU A 132 8.51 -15.80 18.47
N GLU A 133 7.69 -15.94 17.43
CA GLU A 133 8.02 -15.46 16.08
C GLU A 133 7.76 -13.96 15.89
N ASN A 134 7.07 -13.30 16.83
CA ASN A 134 6.81 -11.86 16.79
C ASN A 134 7.94 -11.02 17.40
N LYS A 135 8.97 -11.64 18.00
CA LYS A 135 10.06 -10.91 18.68
C LYS A 135 10.81 -9.96 17.74
N ASP A 136 10.89 -10.32 16.45
CA ASP A 136 11.61 -9.54 15.43
C ASP A 136 10.68 -8.77 14.48
N ILE A 137 9.35 -8.79 14.71
CA ILE A 137 8.38 -8.20 13.79
C ILE A 137 7.84 -6.87 14.34
N ALA A 138 8.21 -5.76 13.69
CA ALA A 138 7.73 -4.42 14.03
C ALA A 138 6.28 -4.17 13.54
N LEU A 139 5.29 -4.53 14.35
CA LEU A 139 3.86 -4.38 14.01
C LEU A 139 3.32 -2.94 14.16
N GLY A 140 4.03 -2.06 14.85
CA GLY A 140 3.54 -0.71 15.18
C GLY A 140 3.29 0.16 13.95
N THR A 141 4.20 0.12 12.97
CA THR A 141 4.11 0.94 11.76
C THR A 141 2.92 0.56 10.89
N SER A 142 2.68 -0.75 10.70
CA SER A 142 1.56 -1.24 9.90
C SER A 142 0.22 -0.95 10.57
N LYS A 143 0.15 -1.20 11.87
CA LYS A 143 -1.04 -0.95 12.70
C LYS A 143 -1.52 0.51 12.65
N LEU A 144 -0.62 1.48 12.56
CA LEU A 144 -0.98 2.90 12.62
C LEU A 144 -1.08 3.59 11.27
N ASN A 145 -0.41 3.08 10.23
CA ASN A 145 -0.28 3.81 8.97
C ASN A 145 -0.83 3.07 7.74
N TYR A 146 -0.90 1.74 7.76
CA TYR A 146 -1.27 0.92 6.60
C TYR A 146 -2.60 0.17 6.77
N LEU A 147 -3.09 0.02 8.00
CA LEU A 147 -4.37 -0.60 8.30
C LEU A 147 -5.40 0.47 8.61
N ASP A 148 -6.55 0.41 7.93
CA ASP A 148 -7.68 1.29 8.23
C ASP A 148 -8.16 1.01 9.66
N PRO A 149 -8.02 1.97 10.59
CA PRO A 149 -8.36 1.77 12.00
C PRO A 149 -9.83 1.40 12.21
N ARG A 150 -10.72 1.78 11.29
CA ARG A 150 -12.15 1.47 11.36
C ARG A 150 -12.42 -0.03 11.32
N ILE A 151 -11.53 -0.82 10.69
CA ILE A 151 -11.63 -2.28 10.68
C ILE A 151 -11.50 -2.82 12.11
N SER A 152 -10.46 -2.41 12.83
CA SER A 152 -10.22 -2.80 14.22
C SER A 152 -11.31 -2.28 15.15
N VAL A 153 -11.79 -1.04 14.92
CA VAL A 153 -12.90 -0.45 15.68
C VAL A 153 -14.20 -1.22 15.46
N ALA A 154 -14.54 -1.57 14.22
CA ALA A 154 -15.74 -2.34 13.92
C ALA A 154 -15.70 -3.72 14.59
N TRP A 155 -14.55 -4.40 14.49
CA TRP A 155 -14.32 -5.69 15.12
C TRP A 155 -14.50 -5.62 16.64
N ARG A 156 -13.92 -4.62 17.31
CA ARG A 156 -14.07 -4.49 18.77
C ARG A 156 -15.49 -4.16 19.20
N LYS A 157 -16.24 -3.39 18.41
CA LYS A 157 -17.65 -3.08 18.68
C LYS A 157 -18.52 -4.32 18.47
N LYS A 158 -18.18 -5.17 17.49
CA LYS A 158 -18.88 -6.42 17.19
C LYS A 158 -18.68 -7.51 18.26
N TRP A 159 -17.50 -7.57 18.87
CA TRP A 159 -17.13 -8.61 19.84
C TRP A 159 -17.00 -8.09 21.28
N ASP A 160 -17.43 -6.85 21.52
CA ASP A 160 -17.37 -6.16 22.82
C ASP A 160 -15.98 -6.23 23.49
N VAL A 161 -14.92 -5.99 22.69
CA VAL A 161 -13.54 -5.96 23.19
C VAL A 161 -13.18 -4.55 23.66
N PRO A 162 -12.58 -4.36 24.84
CA PRO A 162 -12.10 -3.05 25.30
C PRO A 162 -11.08 -2.43 24.32
N ILE A 163 -11.10 -1.10 24.17
CA ILE A 163 -10.22 -0.43 23.19
C ILE A 163 -8.75 -0.50 23.61
N GLU A 164 -8.49 -0.60 24.91
CA GLU A 164 -7.19 -0.65 25.55
C GLU A 164 -6.41 -1.93 25.21
N GLU A 165 -7.13 -3.02 24.92
CA GLU A 165 -6.55 -4.29 24.45
C GLU A 165 -6.02 -4.17 23.01
N ILE A 166 -6.51 -3.18 22.26
CA ILE A 166 -6.16 -2.98 20.85
C ILE A 166 -5.24 -1.78 20.68
N TYR A 167 -5.50 -0.65 21.32
CA TYR A 167 -4.74 0.58 21.15
C TYR A 167 -4.30 1.13 22.50
N SER A 168 -3.02 1.51 22.60
CA SER A 168 -2.56 2.28 23.76
C SER A 168 -3.24 3.66 23.77
N LYS A 169 -3.23 4.34 24.93
CA LYS A 169 -3.86 5.67 25.08
C LYS A 169 -3.45 6.66 23.98
N THR A 170 -2.15 6.75 23.67
CA THR A 170 -1.63 7.61 22.61
C THR A 170 -2.11 7.21 21.21
N GLN A 171 -2.26 5.91 20.95
CA GLN A 171 -2.77 5.40 19.67
C GLN A 171 -4.27 5.68 19.54
N HIS A 172 -5.02 5.51 20.63
CA HIS A 172 -6.43 5.84 20.71
C HIS A 172 -6.67 7.33 20.41
N ASP A 173 -5.91 8.23 21.05
CA ASP A 173 -6.04 9.67 20.85
C ASP A 173 -5.76 10.09 19.39
N LYS A 174 -4.86 9.39 18.70
CA LYS A 174 -4.56 9.62 17.27
C LYS A 174 -5.66 9.09 16.35
N LEU A 175 -6.37 8.05 16.74
CA LEU A 175 -7.35 7.34 15.90
C LEU A 175 -8.80 7.65 16.31
N LEU A 176 -9.00 8.71 17.09
CA LEU A 176 -10.30 9.09 17.63
C LEU A 176 -11.35 9.28 16.53
N TRP A 177 -10.95 9.88 15.40
CA TRP A 177 -11.80 10.05 14.23
C TRP A 177 -12.42 8.73 13.73
N ALA A 178 -11.68 7.62 13.83
CA ALA A 178 -12.13 6.30 13.43
C ALA A 178 -13.02 5.64 14.49
N VAL A 179 -12.71 5.86 15.77
CA VAL A 179 -13.48 5.36 16.92
C VAL A 179 -14.89 5.96 16.92
N ASP A 180 -14.97 7.27 16.69
CA ASP A 180 -16.22 8.04 16.71
C ASP A 180 -17.13 7.66 15.53
N MET A 181 -16.56 7.41 14.35
CA MET A 181 -17.36 7.20 13.13
C MET A 181 -17.71 5.74 12.81
N ALA A 182 -16.87 4.77 13.19
CA ALA A 182 -17.06 3.39 12.73
C ALA A 182 -18.14 2.66 13.52
N THR A 183 -19.05 1.98 12.85
CA THR A 183 -20.05 1.09 13.48
C THR A 183 -19.55 -0.36 13.52
N ALA A 184 -20.25 -1.22 14.26
CA ALA A 184 -19.96 -2.67 14.28
C ALA A 184 -20.11 -3.34 12.90
N ASP A 185 -20.92 -2.73 12.02
CA ASP A 185 -21.21 -3.22 10.66
C ASP A 185 -20.30 -2.62 9.59
N TYR A 186 -19.26 -1.87 9.98
CA TYR A 186 -18.34 -1.29 9.02
C TYR A 186 -17.58 -2.39 8.26
N HIS A 187 -17.65 -2.33 6.93
CA HIS A 187 -16.90 -3.18 6.02
C HIS A 187 -16.03 -2.29 5.11
N PHE A 188 -14.73 -2.57 5.07
CA PHE A 188 -13.79 -1.82 4.22
C PHE A 188 -14.16 -1.91 2.73
N TYR A 189 -14.61 -3.09 2.29
CA TYR A 189 -14.85 -3.41 0.88
C TYR A 189 -16.27 -3.06 0.37
N ASN A 190 -17.26 -2.95 1.26
CA ASN A 190 -18.64 -2.63 0.89
C ASN A 190 -18.87 -1.11 0.97
N TYR A 191 -18.34 -0.38 -0.01
CA TYR A 191 -18.72 1.03 -0.22
C TYR A 191 -19.89 1.04 -1.21
N GLU A 192 -21.07 1.50 -0.81
CA GLU A 192 -22.21 1.75 -1.72
C GLU A 192 -22.25 3.19 -2.23
N GLY A 193 -21.29 4.05 -1.82
CA GLY A 193 -21.28 5.45 -2.21
C GLY A 193 -21.22 5.63 -3.73
N GLU A 194 -22.23 6.34 -4.25
CA GLU A 194 -22.26 6.86 -5.60
C GLU A 194 -21.02 7.72 -5.85
N ILE A 195 -20.47 7.59 -7.05
CA ILE A 195 -19.39 8.46 -7.50
C ILE A 195 -20.07 9.76 -7.90
N VAL A 196 -20.03 10.79 -7.04
CA VAL A 196 -20.15 12.16 -7.55
C VAL A 196 -18.85 12.43 -8.30
N LEU A 197 -18.84 12.12 -9.59
CA LEU A 197 -17.87 12.67 -10.51
C LEU A 197 -18.18 14.16 -10.56
N HIS A 198 -17.53 14.95 -9.70
CA HIS A 198 -17.27 16.32 -10.09
C HIS A 198 -16.31 16.21 -11.27
N ASN A 199 -16.86 16.35 -12.47
CA ASN A 199 -16.09 16.72 -13.63
C ASN A 199 -15.25 17.92 -13.21
N VAL A 200 -13.95 17.70 -13.08
CA VAL A 200 -13.00 18.81 -13.10
C VAL A 200 -12.96 19.16 -14.57
N ASP A 201 -13.93 19.98 -14.99
CA ASP A 201 -13.87 20.59 -16.31
C ASP A 201 -12.61 21.46 -16.32
N ASP A 202 -11.74 21.12 -17.26
CA ASP A 202 -10.59 21.90 -17.70
C ASP A 202 -11.07 23.33 -18.05
N GLU A 203 -10.96 24.27 -17.11
CA GLU A 203 -10.86 25.70 -17.49
C GLU A 203 -9.42 25.99 -17.87
N GLY A 204 -9.08 25.58 -19.09
CA GLY A 204 -7.90 26.01 -19.82
C GLY A 204 -8.31 26.45 -21.22
N GLN A 205 -8.92 27.64 -21.35
CA GLN A 205 -8.96 28.35 -22.64
C GLN A 205 -9.12 29.87 -22.46
N GLN A 206 -8.02 30.55 -22.79
CA GLN A 206 -7.88 31.86 -23.43
C GLN A 206 -8.69 33.06 -22.90
N ARG A 207 -7.98 33.96 -22.22
CA ARG A 207 -8.16 35.40 -22.46
C ARG A 207 -6.98 35.86 -23.31
N ASP A 208 -7.20 35.82 -24.62
CA ASP A 208 -6.46 36.64 -25.57
C ASP A 208 -6.77 38.12 -25.29
N SER A 209 -5.76 38.92 -25.60
CA SER A 209 -5.69 40.37 -25.49
C SER A 209 -6.54 41.09 -26.54
N ASP A 210 -6.73 42.38 -26.28
CA ASP A 210 -6.87 43.50 -27.23
C ASP A 210 -8.27 44.03 -27.59
N ASP A 211 -8.34 45.36 -27.43
CA ASP A 211 -9.07 46.38 -28.22
C ASP A 211 -10.61 46.52 -28.09
N GLU A 212 -11.07 47.46 -27.25
CA GLU A 212 -11.51 48.85 -27.59
C GLU A 212 -12.18 49.55 -26.39
#